data_AF-A0A1R2BTJ3-F1
#
_entry.id   AF-A0A1R2BTJ3-F1
#
_cell.length_a   1.000
_cell.length_b   1.000
_cell.length_c   1.000
_cell.angle_alpha   90.00
_cell.angle_beta   90.00
_cell.angle_gamma   90.00
#
_symmetry.space_group_name_H-M   'P 1'
#
loop_
_entity.id
_entity.type
_entity.pdbx_description
1 polymer ?
#
loop_
_entity_poly.entity_id
_entity_poly.type
_entity_poly.pdbx_seq_one_letter_code
_entity_poly.pdbx_strand_id
1 'polypeptide(L)'
;MRSTSDLQRSGGNFEDPAGPKSQFLNSQTGLGGTGSASLKGKLLSLEELVRSITEEMNFHKKEVQILRSEKDTLENVLNMKINDVRKSLMNEIARVEDEMKRHFAHQKAENSRLQQQITQLKGEKTSLQQQLLGLQRRIAELENQIGNEDA
;
A
#
# COMPACT_ATOMS: atom_id res chain seq x y z
N MET A 1 13.37 -11.65 14.89
CA MET A 1 14.01 -11.12 13.67
C MET A 1 14.16 -12.29 12.70
N ARG A 2 13.29 -12.38 11.69
CA ARG A 2 13.28 -13.46 10.69
C ARG A 2 13.35 -12.83 9.30
N SER A 3 14.20 -13.46 8.49
CA SER A 3 14.67 -13.07 7.17
C SER A 3 13.58 -12.64 6.19
N THR A 4 13.90 -11.59 5.44
CA THR A 4 13.30 -11.24 4.16
C THR A 4 13.86 -12.18 3.08
N SER A 5 13.13 -13.25 2.81
CA SER A 5 13.33 -14.15 1.68
C SER A 5 12.64 -13.60 0.44
N ASP A 6 13.34 -13.71 -0.69
CA ASP A 6 12.79 -14.06 -2.01
C ASP A 6 11.92 -13.02 -2.74
N LEU A 7 12.60 -12.02 -3.35
CA LEU A 7 12.15 -11.46 -4.63
C LEU A 7 12.34 -12.53 -5.73
N GLN A 8 11.37 -13.42 -5.90
CA GLN A 8 11.22 -14.18 -7.14
C GLN A 8 10.44 -13.34 -8.15
N ARG A 9 11.20 -12.85 -9.13
CA ARG A 9 10.77 -12.18 -10.35
C ARG A 9 10.05 -13.21 -11.23
N SER A 10 8.74 -13.36 -11.07
CA SER A 10 7.92 -14.14 -12.01
C SER A 10 7.69 -13.30 -13.26
N GLY A 11 8.59 -13.45 -14.24
CA GLY A 11 8.34 -13.06 -15.62
C GLY A 11 7.29 -14.00 -16.20
N GLY A 12 6.03 -13.64 -16.04
CA GLY A 12 4.92 -14.34 -16.70
C GLY A 12 5.04 -14.15 -18.21
N ASN A 13 5.38 -15.22 -18.92
CA ASN A 13 5.08 -15.37 -20.33
C ASN A 13 3.56 -15.21 -20.50
N PHE A 14 3.13 -14.06 -20.99
CA PHE A 14 1.78 -13.87 -21.48
C PHE A 14 1.73 -14.51 -22.88
N GLU A 15 1.49 -15.82 -22.92
CA GLU A 15 1.03 -16.48 -24.14
C GLU A 15 -0.44 -16.07 -24.36
N ASP A 16 -0.65 -15.19 -25.32
CA ASP A 16 -1.95 -14.83 -25.86
C ASP A 16 -2.60 -16.08 -26.52
N PRO A 17 -3.73 -16.60 -26.01
CA PRO A 17 -4.36 -17.79 -26.57
C PRO A 17 -5.39 -17.49 -27.67
N ALA A 18 -5.51 -16.24 -28.18
CA ALA A 18 -6.62 -15.87 -29.07
C ALA A 18 -6.25 -15.10 -30.35
N GLY A 19 -5.00 -15.14 -30.81
CA GLY A 19 -4.62 -14.65 -32.15
C GLY A 19 -4.76 -15.73 -33.24
N PRO A 20 -5.31 -15.44 -34.43
CA PRO A 20 -5.28 -16.38 -35.55
C PRO A 20 -3.82 -16.65 -35.95
N LYS A 21 -3.36 -17.89 -35.81
CA LYS A 21 -2.06 -18.31 -36.33
C LYS A 21 -2.11 -18.18 -37.85
N SER A 22 -1.43 -17.16 -38.39
CA SER A 22 -1.18 -17.05 -39.83
C SER A 22 -0.27 -18.20 -40.24
N GLN A 23 -0.90 -19.29 -40.65
CA GLN A 23 -0.25 -20.47 -41.17
C GLN A 23 -0.01 -20.22 -42.66
N PHE A 24 1.20 -19.76 -43.00
CA PHE A 24 1.66 -19.70 -44.38
C PHE A 24 1.50 -21.08 -45.02
N LEU A 25 0.58 -21.19 -45.97
CA LEU A 25 0.30 -22.41 -46.71
C LEU A 25 1.36 -22.57 -47.80
N ASN A 26 2.30 -23.49 -47.59
CA ASN A 26 3.24 -23.91 -48.63
C ASN A 26 2.50 -24.76 -49.67
N SER A 27 1.98 -24.12 -50.73
CA SER A 27 1.33 -24.81 -51.84
C SER A 27 2.35 -25.24 -52.89
N GLN A 28 3.01 -26.37 -52.66
CA GLN A 28 3.66 -27.12 -53.73
C GLN A 28 2.63 -28.10 -54.32
N THR A 29 1.94 -27.68 -55.38
CA THR A 29 1.16 -28.58 -56.24
C THR A 29 1.56 -28.35 -57.69
N GLY A 30 2.13 -29.40 -58.29
CA GLY A 30 2.27 -29.52 -59.73
C GLY A 30 0.97 -29.98 -60.39
N LEU A 31 0.99 -29.84 -61.72
CA LEU A 31 0.03 -30.28 -62.74
C LEU A 31 -1.14 -29.34 -63.09
N GLY A 32 -0.99 -28.76 -64.29
CA GLY A 32 -2.04 -28.77 -65.30
C GLY A 32 -3.09 -27.66 -65.22
N GLY A 33 -2.83 -26.53 -65.88
CA GLY A 33 -3.87 -25.56 -66.19
C GLY A 33 -3.30 -24.24 -66.69
N THR A 34 -3.42 -23.99 -67.98
CA THR A 34 -3.05 -22.77 -68.73
C THR A 34 -3.82 -21.50 -68.32
N GLY A 35 -4.32 -21.40 -67.09
CA GLY A 35 -5.14 -20.30 -66.59
C GLY A 35 -4.41 -19.26 -65.73
N SER A 36 -3.37 -19.66 -64.98
CA SER A 36 -2.69 -18.80 -63.99
C SER A 36 -1.80 -17.71 -64.62
N ALA A 37 -1.13 -18.00 -65.74
CA ALA A 37 -0.33 -17.01 -66.48
C ALA A 37 -1.19 -16.10 -67.39
N SER A 38 -2.49 -16.39 -67.54
CA SER A 38 -3.40 -15.58 -68.34
C SER A 38 -3.84 -14.33 -67.59
N LEU A 39 -4.14 -13.25 -68.32
CA LEU A 39 -4.72 -12.03 -67.73
C LEU A 39 -5.97 -12.32 -66.90
N LYS A 40 -6.77 -13.32 -67.31
CA LYS A 40 -7.97 -13.76 -66.60
C LYS A 40 -7.67 -14.40 -65.24
N GLY A 41 -6.61 -15.21 -65.14
CA GLY A 41 -6.18 -15.81 -63.87
C GLY A 41 -5.62 -14.77 -62.90
N LYS A 42 -4.83 -13.82 -63.40
CA LYS A 42 -4.34 -12.67 -62.60
C LYS A 42 -5.49 -11.79 -62.11
N LEU A 43 -6.50 -11.55 -62.95
CA LEU A 43 -7.70 -10.79 -62.57
C LEU A 43 -8.46 -11.48 -61.43
N LEU A 44 -8.73 -12.78 -61.56
CA LEU A 44 -9.41 -13.56 -60.52
C LEU A 44 -8.62 -13.54 -59.18
N SER A 45 -7.30 -13.68 -59.24
CA SER A 45 -6.45 -13.60 -58.05
C SER A 45 -6.48 -12.21 -57.39
N LEU A 46 -6.51 -11.14 -58.20
CA LEU A 46 -6.66 -9.78 -57.70
C LEU A 46 -8.04 -9.55 -57.07
N GLU A 47 -9.11 -10.08 -57.67
CA GLU A 47 -10.47 -9.99 -57.11
C GLU A 47 -10.56 -10.69 -55.75
N GLU A 48 -9.96 -11.88 -55.61
CA GLU A 48 -9.91 -12.61 -54.36
C GLU A 48 -9.07 -11.90 -53.29
N LEU A 49 -7.93 -11.33 -53.68
CA LEU A 49 -7.10 -10.52 -52.79
C LEU A 49 -7.85 -9.27 -52.29
N VAL A 50 -8.54 -8.55 -53.18
CA VAL A 50 -9.36 -7.38 -52.82
C VAL A 50 -10.45 -7.78 -51.84
N ARG A 51 -11.07 -8.95 -52.02
CA ARG A 51 -12.09 -9.46 -51.10
C ARG A 51 -11.51 -9.76 -49.72
N SER A 52 -10.38 -10.46 -49.65
CA SER A 52 -9.68 -10.76 -48.39
C SER A 52 -9.29 -9.48 -47.64
N ILE A 53 -8.69 -8.51 -48.35
CA ILE A 53 -8.30 -7.22 -47.75
C ILE A 53 -9.53 -6.47 -47.23
N THR A 54 -10.66 -6.54 -47.95
CA THR A 54 -11.89 -5.88 -47.52
C THR A 54 -12.44 -6.51 -46.24
N GLU A 55 -12.37 -7.83 -46.10
CA GLU A 55 -12.78 -8.55 -44.90
C GLU A 55 -11.88 -8.21 -43.71
N GLU A 56 -10.55 -8.26 -43.89
CA GLU A 56 -9.56 -7.87 -42.88
C GLU A 56 -9.73 -6.41 -42.45
N MET A 57 -9.94 -5.49 -43.39
CA MET A 57 -10.16 -4.08 -43.09
C MET A 57 -11.41 -3.88 -42.22
N ASN A 58 -12.50 -4.59 -42.52
CA ASN A 58 -13.72 -4.52 -41.72
C ASN A 58 -13.54 -5.14 -40.33
N PHE A 59 -12.73 -6.20 -40.22
CA PHE A 59 -12.35 -6.79 -38.94
C PHE A 59 -11.57 -5.79 -38.08
N HIS A 60 -10.48 -5.22 -38.60
CA HIS A 60 -9.67 -4.24 -37.87
C HIS A 60 -10.45 -2.99 -37.49
N LYS A 61 -11.41 -2.56 -38.32
CA LYS A 61 -12.30 -1.44 -37.97
C LYS A 61 -13.12 -1.73 -36.70
N LYS A 62 -13.63 -2.95 -36.54
CA LYS A 62 -14.35 -3.37 -35.33
C LYS A 62 -13.41 -3.48 -34.14
N GLU A 63 -12.25 -4.07 -34.34
CA GLU A 63 -11.22 -4.22 -33.30
C GLU A 63 -10.80 -2.86 -32.72
N VAL A 64 -10.51 -1.87 -33.58
CA VAL A 64 -10.21 -0.50 -33.17
C VAL A 64 -11.34 0.13 -32.37
N GLN A 65 -12.60 -0.15 -32.73
CA GLN A 65 -13.76 0.36 -32.00
C GLN A 65 -13.86 -0.25 -30.60
N ILE A 66 -13.61 -1.55 -30.47
CA ILE A 66 -13.58 -2.25 -29.18
C ILE A 66 -12.45 -1.69 -28.30
N LEU A 67 -11.23 -1.60 -28.85
CA LEU A 67 -10.07 -1.05 -28.13
C LEU A 67 -10.31 0.38 -27.63
N ARG A 68 -11.01 1.21 -28.41
CA ARG A 68 -11.42 2.56 -27.96
C ARG A 68 -12.37 2.49 -26.76
N SER A 69 -13.37 1.62 -26.79
CA SER A 69 -14.31 1.46 -25.66
C SER A 69 -13.65 0.89 -24.40
N GLU A 70 -12.69 -0.01 -24.57
CA GLU A 70 -11.90 -0.56 -23.46
C GLU A 70 -11.00 0.51 -22.85
N LYS A 71 -10.32 1.30 -23.69
CA LYS A 71 -9.53 2.46 -23.26
C LYS A 71 -10.36 3.40 -22.40
N ASP A 72 -11.54 3.80 -22.87
CA ASP A 72 -12.41 4.73 -22.16
C ASP A 72 -12.89 4.13 -20.81
N THR A 73 -13.18 2.83 -20.79
CA THR A 73 -13.55 2.11 -19.56
C THR A 73 -12.40 2.09 -18.56
N LEU A 74 -11.18 1.79 -19.01
CA LEU A 74 -9.98 1.77 -18.18
C LEU A 74 -9.66 3.14 -17.62
N GLU A 75 -9.78 4.20 -18.42
CA GLU A 75 -9.58 5.58 -17.96
C GLU A 75 -10.59 5.96 -16.87
N ASN A 76 -11.85 5.56 -17.02
CA ASN A 76 -12.88 5.79 -15.99
C ASN A 76 -12.55 5.05 -14.69
N VAL A 77 -12.21 3.76 -14.77
CA VAL A 77 -11.85 2.95 -13.59
C VAL A 77 -10.61 3.51 -12.90
N LEU A 78 -9.60 3.93 -13.66
CA LEU A 78 -8.39 4.54 -13.14
C LEU A 78 -8.70 5.84 -12.38
N ASN A 79 -9.50 6.72 -12.98
CA ASN A 79 -9.91 7.97 -12.34
C ASN A 79 -10.71 7.73 -11.05
N MET A 80 -11.62 6.75 -11.06
CA MET A 80 -12.35 6.35 -9.85
C MET A 80 -11.40 5.88 -8.75
N LYS A 81 -10.49 4.95 -9.06
CA LYS A 81 -9.52 4.45 -8.08
C LYS A 81 -8.60 5.53 -7.54
N ILE A 82 -8.14 6.45 -8.39
CA ILE A 82 -7.32 7.60 -7.95
C ILE A 82 -8.10 8.45 -6.94
N ASN A 83 -9.37 8.74 -7.22
CA ASN A 83 -10.20 9.56 -6.34
C ASN A 83 -10.51 8.85 -5.02
N ASP A 84 -10.82 7.56 -5.06
CA ASP A 84 -11.10 6.75 -3.86
C ASP A 84 -9.87 6.65 -2.96
N VAL A 85 -8.71 6.34 -3.53
CA VAL A 85 -7.45 6.28 -2.78
C VAL A 85 -7.12 7.64 -2.19
N ARG A 86 -7.22 8.71 -2.98
CA ARG A 86 -6.98 10.08 -2.49
C ARG A 86 -7.89 10.41 -1.31
N LYS A 87 -9.20 10.14 -1.43
CA LYS A 87 -10.18 10.39 -0.36
C LYS A 87 -9.88 9.57 0.89
N SER A 88 -9.55 8.29 0.73
CA SER A 88 -9.18 7.41 1.84
C SER A 88 -7.95 7.93 2.58
N LEU A 89 -6.91 8.34 1.86
CA LEU A 89 -5.69 8.87 2.46
C LEU A 89 -5.93 10.21 3.18
N MET A 90 -6.73 11.11 2.60
CA MET A 90 -7.07 12.37 3.26
C MET A 90 -7.82 12.16 4.57
N ASN A 91 -8.77 11.21 4.59
CA ASN A 91 -9.50 10.86 5.81
C ASN A 91 -8.59 10.23 6.87
N GLU A 92 -7.64 9.39 6.45
CA GLU A 92 -6.67 8.76 7.34
C GLU A 92 -5.76 9.81 7.99
N ILE A 93 -5.25 10.75 7.20
CA ILE A 93 -4.43 11.87 7.69
C ILE A 93 -5.20 12.66 8.74
N ALA A 94 -6.43 13.08 8.43
CA ALA A 94 -7.26 13.84 9.37
C ALA A 94 -7.49 13.07 10.69
N ARG A 95 -7.78 11.76 10.61
CA ARG A 95 -7.97 10.92 11.79
C ARG A 95 -6.71 10.83 12.63
N VAL A 96 -5.57 10.55 12.01
CA VAL A 96 -4.28 10.41 12.70
C VAL A 96 -3.85 11.73 13.35
N GLU A 97 -4.07 12.87 12.67
CA GLU A 97 -3.78 14.19 13.24
C GLU A 97 -4.59 14.48 14.50
N ASP A 98 -5.88 14.17 14.49
CA ASP A 98 -6.75 14.40 15.65
C ASP A 98 -6.43 13.45 16.81
N GLU A 99 -6.13 12.18 16.51
CA GLU A 99 -5.64 11.23 17.51
C GLU A 99 -4.33 11.72 18.13
N MET A 100 -3.37 12.17 17.32
CA MET A 100 -2.10 12.68 17.79
C MET A 100 -2.28 13.89 18.71
N LYS A 101 -3.13 14.86 18.34
CA LYS A 101 -3.44 16.03 19.19
C LYS A 101 -4.04 15.61 20.52
N ARG A 102 -5.01 14.68 20.51
CA ARG A 102 -5.66 14.16 21.72
C ARG A 102 -4.66 13.44 22.63
N HIS A 103 -3.82 12.57 22.08
CA HIS A 103 -2.79 11.86 22.83
C HIS A 103 -1.76 12.80 23.42
N PHE A 104 -1.32 13.82 22.68
CA PHE A 104 -0.39 14.82 23.19
C PHE A 104 -0.98 15.62 24.35
N ALA A 105 -2.23 16.07 24.24
CA ALA A 105 -2.92 16.78 25.32
C ALA A 105 -3.04 15.91 26.59
N HIS A 106 -3.42 14.64 26.42
CA HIS A 106 -3.51 13.69 27.53
C HIS A 106 -2.14 13.45 28.18
N GLN A 107 -1.09 13.23 27.38
CA GLN A 107 0.26 13.01 27.89
C GLN A 107 0.78 14.24 28.65
N LYS A 108 0.50 15.45 28.15
CA LYS A 108 0.87 16.71 28.82
C LYS A 108 0.17 16.84 30.18
N ALA A 109 -1.13 16.56 30.25
CA ALA A 109 -1.91 16.61 31.49
C ALA A 109 -1.39 15.58 32.51
N GLU A 110 -1.14 14.35 32.07
CA GLU A 110 -0.63 13.28 32.94
C GLU A 110 0.78 13.58 33.44
N ASN A 111 1.66 14.13 32.59
CA ASN A 111 2.98 14.56 33.02
C ASN A 111 2.91 15.64 34.11
N SER A 112 2.02 16.63 33.95
CA SER A 112 1.79 17.65 34.98
C SER A 112 1.28 17.04 36.29
N ARG A 113 0.31 16.10 36.22
CA ARG A 113 -0.22 15.38 37.38
C ARG A 113 0.86 14.57 38.11
N LEU A 114 1.74 13.90 37.37
CA LEU A 114 2.85 13.13 37.94
C LEU A 114 3.90 14.04 38.59
N GLN A 115 4.23 15.18 37.97
CA GLN A 115 5.15 16.16 38.54
C GLN A 115 4.63 16.75 39.86
N GLN A 116 3.31 17.03 39.94
CA GLN A 116 2.68 17.47 41.19
C GLN A 116 2.80 16.41 42.28
N GLN A 117 2.49 15.14 41.98
CA GLN A 117 2.64 14.04 42.93
C GLN A 117 4.09 13.86 43.40
N ILE A 118 5.06 13.93 42.49
CA ILE A 118 6.49 13.86 42.85
C ILE A 118 6.86 14.99 43.81
N THR A 119 6.36 16.20 43.57
CA THR A 119 6.62 17.36 44.44
C THR A 119 6.01 17.16 45.82
N GLN A 120 4.77 16.67 45.89
CA GLN A 120 4.11 16.35 47.15
C GLN A 120 4.87 15.28 47.95
N LEU A 121 5.22 14.16 47.32
CA LEU A 121 5.97 13.07 47.95
C LEU A 121 7.33 13.52 48.47
N LYS A 122 8.00 14.45 47.77
CA LYS A 122 9.25 15.05 48.28
C LYS A 122 9.01 15.85 49.56
N GLY A 123 7.94 16.65 49.61
CA GLY A 123 7.57 17.40 50.82
C GLY A 123 7.25 16.48 52.00
N GLU A 124 6.44 15.44 51.77
CA GLU A 124 6.11 14.42 52.78
C GLU A 124 7.36 13.71 53.29
N LYS A 125 8.27 13.31 52.39
CA LYS A 125 9.56 12.70 52.75
C LYS A 125 10.38 13.61 53.67
N THR A 126 10.49 14.89 53.35
CA THR A 126 11.23 15.85 54.19
C THR A 126 10.57 16.02 55.56
N SER A 127 9.24 16.10 55.62
CA SER A 127 8.50 16.18 56.89
C SER A 127 8.76 14.96 57.78
N LEU A 128 8.66 13.75 57.21
CA LEU A 128 8.95 12.50 57.92
C LEU A 128 10.41 12.43 58.40
N GLN A 129 11.37 12.90 57.60
CA GLN A 129 12.77 12.96 58.02
C GLN A 129 12.99 13.91 59.21
N GLN A 130 12.31 15.06 59.25
CA GLN A 130 12.38 15.98 60.38
C GLN A 130 11.75 15.37 61.65
N GLN A 131 10.61 14.70 61.51
CA GLN A 131 9.97 13.99 62.62
C GLN A 131 10.88 12.89 63.18
N LEU A 132 11.52 12.10 62.30
CA LEU A 132 12.48 11.07 62.69
C LEU A 132 13.64 11.65 63.50
N LEU A 133 14.25 12.75 63.03
CA LEU A 133 15.33 13.42 63.75
C LEU A 133 14.87 13.95 65.12
N GLY A 134 13.65 14.48 65.21
CA GLY A 134 13.07 14.94 66.47
C GLY A 134 12.88 13.79 67.47
N LEU A 135 12.36 12.65 67.01
CA LEU A 135 12.21 11.44 67.83
C LEU A 135 13.57 10.90 68.29
N GLN A 136 14.57 10.85 67.42
CA GLN A 136 15.93 10.42 67.77
C GLN A 136 16.55 11.28 68.87
N ARG A 137 16.37 12.61 68.81
CA ARG A 137 16.84 13.51 69.89
C ARG A 137 16.13 13.24 71.21
N ARG A 138 14.81 13.06 71.19
CA ARG A 138 14.03 12.76 72.39
C ARG A 138 14.40 11.42 73.02
N ILE A 139 14.71 10.42 72.20
CA ILE A 139 15.24 9.13 72.68
C ILE A 139 16.57 9.35 73.40
N ALA A 140 17.52 10.07 72.78
CA ALA A 140 18.82 10.35 73.39
C ALA A 140 18.71 11.15 74.71
N GLU A 141 17.77 12.10 74.79
CA GLU A 141 17.48 12.85 76.02
C GLU A 141 16.96 11.93 77.13
N LEU A 142 16.02 11.02 76.81
CA LEU A 142 15.48 10.06 77.76
C LEU A 142 16.52 9.03 78.21
N GLU A 143 17.34 8.53 77.29
CA GLU A 143 18.46 7.62 77.59
C GLU A 143 19.44 8.27 78.58
N ASN A 144 19.75 9.56 78.42
CA ASN A 144 20.62 10.30 79.32
C ASN A 144 19.97 10.58 80.70
N GLN A 145 18.65 10.82 80.74
CA GLN A 145 17.92 11.00 82.01
C GLN A 145 17.91 9.71 82.84
N ILE A 146 17.58 8.57 82.19
CA ILE A 146 17.58 7.25 82.85
C ILE A 146 18.97 6.90 83.37
N GLY A 147 20.03 7.13 82.59
CA GLY A 147 21.40 6.86 83.02
C GLY A 147 21.91 7.70 84.20
N ASN A 148 21.27 8.84 84.51
CA ASN A 148 21.62 9.69 85.64
C ASN A 148 20.76 9.42 86.90
N GLU A 149 19.65 8.69 86.80
CA GLU A 149 18.83 8.32 87.97
C GLU A 149 19.40 7.10 88.73
N ASP A 150 20.34 6.36 88.13
CA ASP A 150 20.99 5.17 88.71
C ASP A 150 22.39 5.43 89.32
N ALA A 151 22.83 6.70 89.41
CA ALA A 151 24.13 7.12 89.98
C ALA A 151 23.98 8.03 91.21
#